data_AF-V5A1D4-F1
#
_entry.id   AF-V5A1D4-F1
#
_cell.length_a   1.000
_cell.length_b   1.000
_cell.length_c   1.000
_cell.angle_alpha   90.00
_cell.angle_beta   90.00
_cell.angle_gamma   90.00
#
_symmetry.space_group_name_H-M   'P 1'
#
loop_
_entity.id
_entity.type
_entity.pdbx_description
1 polymer ?
#
loop_
_entity_poly.entity_id
_entity_poly.type
_entity_poly.pdbx_seq_one_letter_code
_entity_poly.pdbx_strand_id
1 'polypeptide(L)'
;MPAHSDVAPRTIGVDLRSEGVVVTYADGRTTMYRGVPTPVTDSLTTNPGKETHVLVTDPTETEGVMLYVNDLKTHDEILEDTGVGRILLDEDETEEVFPGVTIRRTGDHRTTVEADPEVARGRVFVFVEDDWGEASYEFVADEDASEAAADTDDHQSAVDADESQSTMDADESQSNVAPSDPQSAADESA
;
A
#
# COMPACT_ATOMS: atom_id res chain seq x y z
N MET A 1 4.74 -33.63 -2.08
CA MET A 1 5.69 -32.86 -2.92
C MET A 1 5.59 -31.43 -2.43
N PRO A 2 6.69 -30.72 -2.16
CA PRO A 2 6.58 -29.28 -1.92
C PRO A 2 5.90 -28.72 -3.17
N ALA A 3 4.76 -28.06 -3.00
CA ALA A 3 3.96 -27.57 -4.12
C ALA A 3 4.58 -26.31 -4.75
N HIS A 4 5.64 -25.78 -4.13
CA HIS A 4 6.30 -24.52 -4.48
C HIS A 4 7.82 -24.70 -4.34
N SER A 5 8.57 -24.16 -5.30
CA SER A 5 10.04 -24.12 -5.32
C SER A 5 10.60 -22.76 -5.71
N ASP A 6 11.89 -22.51 -5.52
CA ASP A 6 12.50 -21.26 -5.96
C ASP A 6 12.54 -21.18 -7.49
N VAL A 7 12.18 -20.02 -8.02
CA VAL A 7 12.12 -19.76 -9.46
C VAL A 7 13.09 -18.65 -9.80
N ALA A 8 13.99 -18.90 -10.75
CA ALA A 8 14.95 -17.90 -11.17
C ALA A 8 14.24 -16.76 -11.95
N PRO A 9 14.47 -15.49 -11.58
CA PRO A 9 13.88 -14.36 -12.28
C PRO A 9 14.47 -14.21 -13.69
N ARG A 10 13.70 -13.59 -14.58
CA ARG A 10 14.14 -13.15 -15.91
C ARG A 10 13.98 -11.64 -16.03
N THR A 11 14.70 -11.07 -16.98
CA THR A 11 14.55 -9.66 -17.33
C THR A 11 13.16 -9.42 -17.92
N ILE A 12 12.48 -8.40 -17.39
CA ILE A 12 11.16 -7.93 -17.78
C ILE A 12 11.22 -6.44 -18.11
N GLY A 13 10.25 -5.94 -18.87
CA GLY A 13 10.20 -4.51 -19.23
C GLY A 13 9.64 -3.68 -18.08
N VAL A 14 10.22 -2.51 -17.85
CA VAL A 14 9.76 -1.56 -16.81
C VAL A 14 9.56 -0.18 -17.45
N ASP A 15 8.51 0.51 -17.01
CA ASP A 15 8.20 1.88 -17.43
C ASP A 15 7.73 2.69 -16.22
N LEU A 16 8.58 3.61 -15.77
CA LEU A 16 8.32 4.45 -14.60
C LEU A 16 7.50 5.68 -15.00
N ARG A 17 6.32 5.84 -14.38
CA ARG A 17 5.40 6.94 -14.65
C ARG A 17 5.13 7.73 -13.38
N SER A 18 4.68 8.97 -13.55
CA SER A 18 4.30 9.83 -12.42
C SER A 18 3.15 9.27 -11.58
N GLU A 19 2.34 8.39 -12.17
CA GLU A 19 1.19 7.78 -11.50
C GLU A 19 1.47 6.37 -10.93
N GLY A 20 2.68 5.82 -11.18
CA GLY A 20 3.08 4.50 -10.70
C GLY A 20 4.12 3.79 -11.57
N VAL A 21 4.33 2.49 -11.32
CA VAL A 21 5.33 1.66 -12.01
C VAL A 21 4.62 0.64 -12.91
N VAL A 22 4.92 0.67 -14.20
CA VAL A 22 4.36 -0.27 -15.18
C VAL A 22 5.37 -1.38 -15.43
N VAL A 23 4.93 -2.62 -15.25
CA VAL A 23 5.76 -3.83 -15.42
C VAL A 23 5.20 -4.66 -16.55
N THR A 24 6.02 -4.95 -17.55
CA THR A 24 5.70 -5.82 -18.69
C THR A 24 6.40 -7.16 -18.55
N TYR A 25 5.61 -8.18 -18.22
CA TYR A 25 6.07 -9.56 -18.04
C TYR A 25 6.58 -10.16 -19.35
N ALA A 26 7.37 -11.23 -19.24
CA ALA A 26 7.93 -11.95 -20.39
C ALA A 26 6.87 -12.58 -21.30
N ASP A 27 5.66 -12.84 -20.79
CA ASP A 27 4.51 -13.33 -21.56
C ASP A 27 3.77 -12.22 -22.35
N GLY A 28 4.23 -10.97 -22.21
CA GLY A 28 3.67 -9.80 -22.88
C GLY A 28 2.48 -9.15 -22.16
N ARG A 29 2.08 -9.65 -20.98
CA ARG A 29 1.11 -8.96 -20.13
C ARG A 29 1.75 -7.78 -19.42
N THR A 30 0.93 -6.82 -19.04
CA THR A 30 1.38 -5.62 -18.34
C THR A 30 0.54 -5.38 -17.10
N THR A 31 1.21 -5.13 -15.97
CA THR A 31 0.62 -4.70 -14.70
C THR A 31 1.09 -3.29 -14.38
N MET A 32 0.24 -2.52 -13.71
CA MET A 32 0.59 -1.19 -13.21
C MET A 32 0.40 -1.15 -11.70
N TYR A 33 1.51 -1.00 -10.98
CA TYR A 33 1.51 -0.70 -9.55
C TYR A 33 1.23 0.79 -9.39
N ARG A 34 0.15 1.13 -8.70
CA ARG A 34 -0.30 2.52 -8.63
C ARG A 34 0.22 3.21 -7.38
N GLY A 35 0.37 4.53 -7.49
CA GLY A 35 0.80 5.36 -6.39
C GLY A 35 2.29 5.67 -6.45
N VAL A 36 2.64 6.82 -5.89
CA VAL A 36 4.02 7.29 -5.82
C VAL A 36 4.75 6.45 -4.76
N PRO A 37 5.86 5.79 -5.11
CA PRO A 37 6.65 5.02 -4.17
C PRO A 37 7.11 5.91 -3.00
N THR A 38 7.01 5.39 -1.78
CA THR A 38 7.53 6.07 -0.59
C THR A 38 9.04 5.84 -0.50
N PRO A 39 9.87 6.88 -0.41
CA PRO A 39 11.31 6.72 -0.29
C PRO A 39 11.67 6.10 1.08
N VAL A 40 12.56 5.12 1.07
CA VAL A 40 13.06 4.40 2.25
C VAL A 40 14.58 4.32 2.16
N THR A 41 15.26 4.46 3.30
CA THR A 41 16.70 4.28 3.44
C THR A 41 17.01 3.01 4.22
N ASP A 42 18.15 2.37 3.93
CA ASP A 42 18.70 1.16 4.57
C ASP A 42 17.84 -0.10 4.47
N SER A 43 16.69 -0.13 5.16
CA SER A 43 15.89 -1.34 5.35
C SER A 43 14.39 -1.06 5.49
N LEU A 44 13.58 -1.94 4.90
CA LEU A 44 12.13 -1.93 5.00
C LEU A 44 11.66 -3.22 5.67
N THR A 45 10.99 -3.12 6.81
CA THR A 45 10.32 -4.27 7.44
C THR A 45 8.82 -4.21 7.19
N THR A 46 8.29 -5.26 6.55
CA THR A 46 6.86 -5.38 6.23
C THR A 46 6.04 -5.87 7.43
N ASN A 47 4.73 -5.69 7.32
CA ASN A 47 3.78 -6.27 8.27
C ASN A 47 3.68 -7.79 8.08
N PRO A 48 3.33 -8.54 9.14
CA PRO A 48 3.25 -9.99 9.07
C PRO A 48 2.16 -10.44 8.09
N GLY A 49 2.49 -11.44 7.26
CA GLY A 49 1.55 -12.03 6.30
C GLY A 49 1.23 -11.16 5.08
N LYS A 50 2.04 -10.13 4.79
CA LYS A 50 1.96 -9.36 3.55
C LYS A 50 2.78 -10.00 2.44
N GLU A 51 2.28 -9.90 1.22
CA GLU A 51 3.01 -10.33 0.03
C GLU A 51 4.05 -9.26 -0.32
N THR A 52 5.30 -9.67 -0.49
CA THR A 52 6.42 -8.74 -0.74
C THR A 52 6.99 -9.03 -2.12
N HIS A 53 6.89 -8.04 -3.01
CA HIS A 53 7.41 -8.09 -4.37
C HIS A 53 8.55 -7.09 -4.49
N VAL A 54 9.71 -7.56 -4.96
CA VAL A 54 10.91 -6.73 -5.12
C VAL A 54 11.21 -6.58 -6.60
N LEU A 55 11.28 -5.34 -7.07
CA LEU A 55 11.64 -4.99 -8.44
C LEU A 55 12.98 -4.26 -8.42
N VAL A 56 13.96 -4.83 -9.10
CA VAL A 56 15.24 -4.16 -9.34
C VAL A 56 15.28 -3.73 -10.79
N THR A 57 15.42 -2.42 -11.02
CA THR A 57 15.53 -1.83 -12.35
C THR A 57 16.99 -1.64 -12.74
N ASP A 58 17.23 -1.59 -14.04
CA ASP A 58 18.51 -1.22 -14.60
C ASP A 58 18.71 0.32 -14.57
N PRO A 59 19.93 0.84 -14.78
CA PRO A 59 20.19 2.28 -14.73
C PRO A 59 19.52 3.07 -15.87
N THR A 60 19.02 2.41 -16.91
CA THR A 60 18.21 3.03 -17.97
C THR A 60 16.71 3.08 -17.64
N GLU A 61 16.28 2.43 -16.55
CA GLU A 61 14.88 2.38 -16.09
C GLU A 61 13.91 1.78 -17.12
N THR A 62 14.41 0.97 -18.06
CA THR A 62 13.59 0.35 -19.13
C THR A 62 13.43 -1.15 -18.98
N GLU A 63 14.33 -1.77 -18.22
CA GLU A 63 14.34 -3.19 -17.94
C GLU A 63 14.64 -3.45 -16.47
N GLY A 64 14.21 -4.61 -15.98
CA GLY A 64 14.38 -4.97 -14.59
C GLY A 64 14.07 -6.42 -14.32
N VAL A 65 14.12 -6.80 -13.06
CA VAL A 65 13.87 -8.16 -12.57
C VAL A 65 12.91 -8.08 -11.39
N MET A 66 11.83 -8.85 -11.47
CA MET A 66 10.82 -8.94 -10.39
C MET A 66 11.01 -10.24 -9.63
N LEU A 67 10.96 -10.16 -8.31
CA LEU A 67 11.07 -11.29 -7.40
C LEU A 67 9.97 -11.27 -6.34
N TYR A 68 9.28 -12.39 -6.17
CA TYR A 68 8.27 -12.56 -5.13
C TYR A 68 8.84 -13.33 -3.94
N VAL A 69 8.67 -12.79 -2.74
CA VAL A 69 9.17 -13.40 -1.50
C VAL A 69 8.05 -14.17 -0.83
N ASN A 70 8.27 -15.47 -0.60
CA ASN A 70 7.32 -16.35 0.07
C ASN A 70 5.92 -16.36 -0.56
N ASP A 71 5.83 -16.18 -1.88
CA ASP A 71 4.57 -16.32 -2.59
C ASP A 71 4.18 -17.80 -2.75
N LEU A 72 3.14 -18.18 -1.99
CA LEU A 72 2.56 -19.52 -1.99
C LEU A 72 1.27 -19.59 -2.82
N LYS A 73 0.81 -18.48 -3.43
CA LYS A 73 -0.41 -18.46 -4.24
C LYS A 73 -0.14 -18.78 -5.70
N THR A 74 1.01 -18.36 -6.22
CA THR A 74 1.35 -18.54 -7.64
C THR A 74 2.06 -19.87 -7.89
N HIS A 75 1.66 -20.55 -8.96
CA HIS A 75 2.30 -21.79 -9.41
C HIS A 75 3.59 -21.48 -10.17
N ASP A 76 4.58 -22.35 -10.01
CA ASP A 76 5.93 -22.22 -10.56
C ASP A 76 5.90 -21.96 -12.07
N GLU A 77 5.05 -22.69 -12.80
CA GLU A 77 4.89 -22.54 -14.26
C GLU A 77 4.46 -21.13 -14.68
N ILE A 78 3.61 -20.46 -13.88
CA ILE A 78 3.15 -19.10 -14.17
C ILE A 78 4.30 -18.12 -13.96
N LEU A 79 5.10 -18.32 -12.91
CA LEU A 79 6.26 -17.48 -12.60
C LEU A 79 7.33 -17.62 -13.69
N GLU A 80 7.63 -18.85 -14.11
CA GLU A 80 8.59 -19.14 -15.18
C GLU A 80 8.18 -18.53 -16.53
N ASP A 81 6.88 -18.60 -16.86
CA ASP A 81 6.33 -18.04 -18.10
C ASP A 81 6.32 -16.51 -18.09
N THR A 82 5.96 -15.90 -16.95
CA THR A 82 5.93 -14.44 -16.78
C THR A 82 7.32 -13.84 -16.58
N GLY A 83 8.32 -14.65 -16.25
CA GLY A 83 9.68 -14.22 -15.96
C GLY A 83 9.86 -13.64 -14.55
N VAL A 84 8.85 -13.77 -13.69
CA VAL A 84 8.92 -13.38 -12.28
C VAL A 84 9.66 -14.47 -11.51
N GLY A 85 10.66 -14.08 -10.72
CA GLY A 85 11.34 -15.01 -9.83
C GLY A 85 10.59 -15.20 -8.52
N ARG A 86 10.90 -16.27 -7.81
CA ARG A 86 10.44 -16.49 -6.44
C ARG A 86 11.55 -17.03 -5.59
N ILE A 87 11.56 -16.55 -4.35
CA ILE A 87 12.36 -17.10 -3.27
C ILE A 87 11.46 -17.51 -2.10
N LEU A 88 11.69 -18.69 -1.56
CA LEU A 88 11.08 -19.18 -0.34
C LEU A 88 12.11 -19.10 0.78
N LEU A 89 11.81 -18.29 1.80
CA LEU A 89 12.66 -18.11 2.97
C LEU A 89 11.97 -18.70 4.20
N ASP A 90 12.67 -19.58 4.91
CA ASP A 90 12.30 -20.11 6.21
C ASP A 90 12.44 -19.04 7.32
N GLU A 91 11.96 -19.35 8.51
CA GLU A 91 12.06 -18.44 9.67
C GLU A 91 13.54 -18.18 10.03
N ASP A 92 13.88 -16.90 10.24
CA ASP A 92 15.25 -16.43 10.51
C ASP A 92 16.26 -16.70 9.38
N GLU A 93 15.77 -17.01 8.17
CA GLU A 93 16.60 -17.13 6.99
C GLU A 93 16.88 -15.78 6.33
N THR A 94 18.07 -15.66 5.75
CA THR A 94 18.52 -14.47 5.02
C THR A 94 19.16 -14.93 3.72
N GLU A 95 18.73 -14.33 2.61
CA GLU A 95 19.27 -14.61 1.30
C GLU A 95 19.52 -13.32 0.52
N GLU A 96 20.67 -13.28 -0.15
CA GLU A 96 21.01 -12.23 -1.09
C GLU A 96 20.47 -12.62 -2.47
N VAL A 97 19.44 -11.92 -2.90
CA VAL A 97 18.72 -12.22 -4.15
C VAL A 97 19.36 -11.52 -5.35
N PHE A 98 19.94 -10.35 -5.12
CA PHE A 98 20.68 -9.56 -6.10
C PHE A 98 21.85 -8.85 -5.42
N PRO A 99 22.90 -8.45 -6.17
CA PRO A 99 24.00 -7.68 -5.61
C PRO A 99 23.48 -6.40 -4.93
N GLY A 100 23.66 -6.30 -3.61
CA GLY A 100 23.18 -5.18 -2.82
C GLY A 100 21.73 -5.27 -2.37
N VAL A 101 21.00 -6.36 -2.69
CA VAL A 101 19.62 -6.58 -2.24
C VAL A 101 19.55 -7.89 -1.45
N THR A 102 19.32 -7.75 -0.15
CA THR A 102 19.20 -8.84 0.80
C THR A 102 17.80 -8.89 1.35
N ILE A 103 17.24 -10.09 1.43
CA ILE A 103 15.92 -10.33 1.99
C ILE A 103 16.09 -11.28 3.17
N ARG A 104 15.51 -10.90 4.31
CA ARG A 104 15.52 -11.73 5.51
C ARG A 104 14.11 -11.88 6.07
N ARG A 105 13.81 -13.06 6.57
CA ARG A 105 12.56 -13.31 7.28
C ARG A 105 12.81 -13.20 8.79
N THR A 106 12.29 -12.16 9.40
CA THR A 106 12.39 -11.92 10.84
C THR A 106 11.15 -12.49 11.54
N GLY A 107 11.28 -12.87 12.82
CA GLY A 107 10.22 -13.46 13.63
C GLY A 107 8.83 -12.81 13.48
N ASP A 108 7.79 -13.62 13.70
CA ASP A 108 6.38 -13.32 13.42
C ASP A 108 6.01 -13.22 11.92
N HIS A 109 6.70 -13.94 11.03
CA HIS A 109 6.40 -13.95 9.58
C HIS A 109 6.56 -12.56 8.93
N ARG A 110 7.53 -11.78 9.40
CA ARG A 110 7.86 -10.45 8.85
C ARG A 110 8.99 -10.57 7.85
N THR A 111 8.87 -9.89 6.72
CA THR A 111 9.94 -9.80 5.73
C THR A 111 10.66 -8.47 5.91
N THR A 112 11.98 -8.50 6.08
CA THR A 112 12.81 -7.31 6.01
C THR A 112 13.61 -7.35 4.71
N VAL A 113 13.51 -6.28 3.93
CA VAL A 113 14.27 -6.07 2.71
C VAL A 113 15.32 -5.00 3.00
N GLU A 114 16.57 -5.29 2.68
CA GLU A 114 17.71 -4.38 2.77
C GLU A 114 18.22 -4.20 1.34
N ALA A 115 18.25 -2.97 0.84
CA ALA A 115 18.66 -2.70 -0.52
C ALA A 115 19.53 -1.45 -0.61
N ASP A 116 20.65 -1.58 -1.32
CA ASP A 116 21.59 -0.52 -1.60
C ASP A 116 21.54 -0.19 -3.11
N PRO A 117 20.94 0.95 -3.51
CA PRO A 117 20.82 1.33 -4.91
C PRO A 117 22.19 1.62 -5.57
N GLU A 118 23.21 2.02 -4.80
CA GLU A 118 24.56 2.24 -5.35
C GLU A 118 25.20 0.93 -5.80
N VAL A 119 24.99 -0.14 -5.02
CA VAL A 119 25.49 -1.50 -5.35
C VAL A 119 24.65 -2.13 -6.45
N ALA A 120 23.33 -1.96 -6.41
CA ALA A 120 22.40 -2.48 -7.42
C ALA A 120 22.59 -1.82 -8.80
N ARG A 121 23.23 -0.64 -8.86
CA ARG A 121 23.45 0.16 -10.08
C ARG A 121 22.15 0.48 -10.82
N GLY A 122 21.09 0.73 -10.07
CA GLY A 122 19.75 0.98 -10.57
C GLY A 122 18.81 1.29 -9.41
N ARG A 123 17.50 1.37 -9.68
CA ARG A 123 16.50 1.67 -8.64
C ARG A 123 15.86 0.40 -8.13
N VAL A 124 15.65 0.32 -6.83
CA VAL A 124 15.04 -0.83 -6.16
C VAL A 124 13.69 -0.41 -5.59
N PHE A 125 12.64 -1.08 -6.03
CA PHE A 125 11.28 -0.87 -5.56
C PHE A 125 10.80 -2.10 -4.80
N VAL A 126 10.04 -1.87 -3.74
CA VAL A 126 9.37 -2.93 -2.98
C VAL A 126 7.89 -2.63 -2.92
N PHE A 127 7.09 -3.57 -3.40
CA PHE A 127 5.64 -3.53 -3.32
C PHE A 127 5.20 -4.50 -2.23
N VAL A 128 4.41 -3.98 -1.29
CA VAL A 128 3.83 -4.72 -0.19
C VAL A 128 2.33 -4.77 -0.43
N GLU A 129 1.82 -5.95 -0.74
CA GLU A 129 0.43 -6.14 -1.11
C GLU A 129 -0.31 -7.03 -0.11
N ASP A 130 -1.60 -6.77 0.01
CA ASP A 130 -2.57 -7.65 0.66
C ASP A 130 -3.93 -7.55 -0.02
N ASP A 131 -4.88 -8.36 0.44
CA ASP A 131 -6.25 -8.38 -0.11
C ASP A 131 -6.97 -7.02 -0.03
N TRP A 132 -6.50 -6.06 0.76
CA TRP A 132 -7.14 -4.76 1.00
C TRP A 132 -6.32 -3.54 0.53
N GLY A 133 -5.08 -3.71 0.07
CA GLY A 133 -4.25 -2.58 -0.32
C GLY A 133 -2.89 -2.95 -0.89
N GLU A 134 -2.31 -2.00 -1.60
CA GLU A 134 -0.94 -2.03 -2.11
C GLU A 134 -0.16 -0.85 -1.50
N ALA A 135 1.08 -1.08 -1.10
CA ALA A 135 2.01 -0.05 -0.67
C ALA A 135 3.31 -0.19 -1.46
N SER A 136 3.74 0.91 -2.09
CA SER A 136 4.93 0.96 -2.92
C SER A 136 6.02 1.73 -2.20
N TYR A 137 7.22 1.18 -2.16
CA TYR A 137 8.40 1.78 -1.55
C TYR A 137 9.55 1.81 -2.55
N GLU A 138 10.40 2.82 -2.46
CA GLU A 138 11.60 2.96 -3.27
C GLU A 138 12.80 3.14 -2.35
N PHE A 139 13.87 2.36 -2.57
CA PHE A 139 15.12 2.53 -1.86
C PHE A 139 15.94 3.63 -2.53
N VAL A 140 16.21 4.68 -1.77
CA VAL A 140 17.03 5.82 -2.19
C VAL A 140 18.27 5.90 -1.31
N ALA A 141 19.35 6.46 -1.84
CA ALA A 141 20.53 6.71 -1.03
C ALA A 141 20.21 7.76 0.05
N ASP A 142 20.94 7.72 1.17
CA ASP A 142 20.68 8.58 2.33
C ASP A 142 20.80 10.08 1.98
N GLU A 143 21.63 10.42 0.99
CA GLU A 143 21.79 11.78 0.47
C GLU A 143 20.52 12.29 -0.25
N ASP A 144 19.78 11.42 -0.95
CA ASP A 144 18.56 11.77 -1.71
C ASP A 144 17.30 11.78 -0.83
N ALA A 145 17.27 11.01 0.26
CA ALA A 145 16.12 10.95 1.19
C ALA A 145 15.87 12.29 1.91
N SER A 146 16.92 13.08 2.13
CA SER A 146 16.84 14.42 2.75
C SER A 146 16.03 15.41 1.91
N GLU A 147 15.94 15.24 0.59
CA GLU A 147 15.23 16.17 -0.29
C GLU A 147 13.74 15.80 -0.42
N ALA A 148 13.40 14.50 -0.40
CA ALA A 148 12.01 14.03 -0.52
C ALA A 148 11.14 14.30 0.74
N ALA A 149 11.73 14.32 1.93
CA ALA A 149 11.02 14.60 3.17
C ALA A 149 10.64 16.09 3.34
N ALA A 150 11.19 16.99 2.51
CA ALA A 150 10.93 18.43 2.59
C ALA A 150 9.63 18.88 1.87
N ASP A 151 9.00 18.01 1.08
CA ASP A 151 7.82 18.36 0.26
C ASP A 151 6.47 18.01 0.91
N THR A 152 6.44 17.66 2.22
CA THR A 152 5.18 17.35 2.96
C THR A 152 4.74 18.46 3.92
N ASP A 153 5.30 19.68 3.81
CA ASP A 153 4.94 20.82 4.67
C ASP A 153 4.42 22.01 3.86
N ASP A 154 3.27 21.85 3.19
CA ASP A 154 2.37 22.98 2.91
C ASP A 154 0.95 22.50 2.58
N HIS A 155 0.10 22.38 3.60
CA HIS A 155 -1.32 22.77 3.52
C HIS A 155 -1.82 23.03 4.95
N GLN A 156 -1.34 24.13 5.52
CA GLN A 156 -2.03 24.80 6.61
C GLN A 156 -3.41 25.22 6.10
N SER A 157 -4.45 24.43 6.39
CA SER A 157 -5.82 24.95 6.36
C SER A 157 -6.02 25.85 7.57
N ALA A 158 -5.58 27.10 7.42
CA ALA A 158 -6.16 28.23 8.10
C ALA A 158 -7.55 28.48 7.49
N VAL A 159 -8.61 28.11 8.22
CA VAL A 159 -9.91 28.76 8.07
C VAL A 159 -10.41 29.16 9.45
N ASP A 160 -10.01 30.36 9.85
CA ASP A 160 -10.79 31.19 10.75
C ASP A 160 -12.18 31.41 10.12
N ALA A 161 -13.22 31.00 10.83
CA ALA A 161 -14.57 31.53 10.66
C ALA A 161 -15.27 31.51 12.02
N ASP A 162 -14.94 32.54 12.79
CA ASP A 162 -15.84 33.15 13.76
C ASP A 162 -17.16 33.50 13.05
N GLU A 163 -18.26 32.83 13.40
CA GLU A 163 -19.57 33.47 13.34
C GLU A 163 -20.40 33.11 14.57
N SER A 164 -20.65 34.18 15.31
CA SER A 164 -21.45 34.28 16.50
C SER A 164 -22.95 34.13 16.20
N GLN A 165 -23.72 33.96 17.28
CA GLN A 165 -25.15 34.31 17.44
C GLN A 165 -26.18 33.21 17.19
N SER A 166 -26.44 32.43 18.26
CA SER A 166 -27.74 31.77 18.47
C SER A 166 -28.82 32.83 18.73
N THR A 167 -29.63 33.13 17.71
CA THR A 167 -30.88 33.90 17.85
C THR A 167 -32.04 32.97 18.18
N MET A 168 -32.88 33.45 19.10
CA MET A 168 -34.10 32.84 19.59
C MET A 168 -35.25 32.83 18.56
N ASP A 169 -36.21 31.97 18.87
CA ASP A 169 -37.67 32.11 18.74
C ASP A 169 -38.42 31.49 17.54
N ALA A 170 -39.49 30.79 17.96
CA ALA A 170 -40.80 30.61 17.31
C ALA A 170 -40.82 29.80 16.01
N ASP A 171 -41.83 29.02 15.64
CA ASP A 171 -43.15 28.67 16.15
C ASP A 171 -43.69 27.83 14.99
N GLU A 172 -44.09 26.57 15.18
CA GLU A 172 -44.98 25.94 14.18
C GLU A 172 -45.85 24.82 14.78
N SER A 173 -47.14 25.17 14.81
CA SER A 173 -48.20 24.41 14.12
C SER A 173 -48.78 23.20 14.84
N GLN A 174 -49.87 23.52 15.53
CA GLN A 174 -50.79 22.67 16.28
C GLN A 174 -51.58 21.70 15.39
N SER A 175 -51.75 20.51 15.94
CA SER A 175 -52.50 19.36 15.43
C SER A 175 -54.00 19.62 15.41
N ASN A 176 -54.62 19.32 14.27
CA ASN A 176 -56.05 19.47 14.04
C ASN A 176 -56.77 18.12 14.29
N VAL A 177 -57.49 17.96 15.40
CA VAL A 177 -58.51 16.91 15.56
C VAL A 177 -59.68 17.47 16.37
N ALA A 178 -60.87 17.45 15.76
CA ALA A 178 -62.17 17.62 16.39
C ALA A 178 -63.11 16.56 15.75
N PRO A 179 -64.37 16.35 16.20
CA PRO A 179 -65.09 16.99 17.31
C PRO A 179 -65.95 16.01 18.17
N SER A 180 -66.75 16.60 19.08
CA SER A 180 -68.00 16.10 19.72
C SER A 180 -67.80 15.18 20.93
N ASP A 181 -68.37 15.40 22.12
CA ASP A 181 -69.74 15.83 22.45
C ASP A 181 -69.79 16.49 23.85
N PRO A 182 -70.74 17.42 24.13
CA PRO A 182 -70.93 18.03 25.45
C PRO A 182 -72.15 17.46 26.17
N GLN A 183 -72.05 17.11 27.46
CA GLN A 183 -73.17 17.24 28.41
C GLN A 183 -72.78 16.99 29.87
N SER A 184 -73.08 18.00 30.71
CA SER A 184 -73.89 17.88 31.94
C SER A 184 -73.32 17.05 33.10
N ALA A 185 -73.44 17.37 34.38
CA ALA A 185 -73.87 18.49 35.22
C ALA A 185 -73.63 17.98 36.66
N ALA A 186 -73.60 18.89 37.63
CA ALA A 186 -74.00 18.68 39.04
C ALA A 186 -73.21 17.62 39.86
N ASP A 187 -72.51 18.02 40.93
CA ASP A 187 -73.04 18.31 42.27
C ASP A 187 -73.01 17.08 43.20
N GLU A 188 -72.75 17.36 44.48
CA GLU A 188 -72.74 16.49 45.67
C GLU A 188 -71.55 15.51 45.85
N SER A 189 -70.69 15.67 46.87
CA SER A 189 -70.86 15.65 48.35
C SER A 189 -70.62 14.25 48.93
N ALA A 190 -69.69 14.22 49.89
CA ALA A 190 -69.52 13.24 50.98
C ALA A 190 -69.15 11.78 50.63
#